data_AF-A0A2Z3X0U4-F1
#
_entry.id   AF-A0A2Z3X0U4-F1
#
_cell.length_a   1.000
_cell.length_b   1.000
_cell.length_c   1.000
_cell.angle_alpha   90.00
_cell.angle_beta   90.00
_cell.angle_gamma   90.00
#
_symmetry.space_group_name_H-M   'P 1'
#
loop_
_entity.id
_entity.type
_entity.pdbx_description
1 polymer ?
#
loop_
_entity_poly.entity_id
_entity_poly.type
_entity_poly.pdbx_seq_one_letter_code
_entity_poly.pdbx_strand_id
1 'polypeptide(L)' 'MSKLSLVDSACRIKQAQQVLSLWLEAPIKKDSGTDHLIGAVITLLDGIPELMDSVEGELVDMDLSLDGKA' A
#
# COMPACT_ATOMS: atom_id res chain seq x y z
N MET A 1 -3.97 18.65 7.31
CA MET A 1 -4.16 17.43 6.49
C MET A 1 -5.29 16.64 7.11
N SER A 2 -6.27 16.20 6.31
CA SER A 2 -7.33 15.30 6.76
C SER A 2 -6.72 13.94 7.13
N LYS A 3 -7.25 13.26 8.16
CA LYS A 3 -6.87 11.87 8.44
C LYS A 3 -7.19 11.01 7.22
N LEU A 4 -6.25 10.17 6.80
CA LEU A 4 -6.49 9.14 5.80
C LEU A 4 -7.04 7.90 6.50
N SER A 5 -8.03 7.25 5.88
CA SER A 5 -8.45 5.92 6.32
C SER A 5 -7.36 4.89 5.98
N LEU A 6 -7.48 3.70 6.57
CA LEU A 6 -6.65 2.55 6.22
C LEU A 6 -6.86 2.18 4.74
N VAL A 7 -8.11 2.06 4.28
CA VAL A 7 -8.45 1.89 2.85
C VAL A 7 -7.76 2.91 1.95
N ASP A 8 -7.87 4.21 2.26
CA ASP A 8 -7.30 5.27 1.42
C ASP A 8 -5.78 5.14 1.34
N SER A 9 -5.16 4.75 2.45
CA SER A 9 -3.71 4.55 2.54
C SER A 9 -3.27 3.32 1.75
N ALA A 10 -3.97 2.19 1.88
CA ALA A 10 -3.71 0.96 1.11
C ALA A 10 -3.86 1.22 -0.40
N CYS A 11 -4.90 1.94 -0.80
CA CYS A 11 -5.13 2.31 -2.20
C CYS A 11 -3.99 3.18 -2.76
N ARG A 12 -3.52 4.17 -2.00
CA ARG A 12 -2.39 5.03 -2.41
C ARG A 12 -1.10 4.24 -2.55
N ILE A 13 -0.83 3.27 -1.68
CA ILE A 13 0.35 2.42 -1.77
C ILE A 13 0.26 1.54 -3.03
N LYS A 14 -0.89 0.89 -3.28
CA LYS A 14 -1.14 0.13 -4.52
C LYS A 14 -0.90 1.00 -5.77
N GLN A 15 -1.41 2.22 -5.78
CA GLN A 15 -1.20 3.17 -6.88
C GLN A 15 0.28 3.55 -7.03
N ALA A 16 0.99 3.81 -5.93
CA ALA A 16 2.42 4.13 -5.98
C ALA A 16 3.23 2.96 -6.57
N GLN A 17 2.97 1.72 -6.15
CA GLN A 17 3.61 0.54 -6.71
C GLN A 17 3.35 0.38 -8.22
N GLN A 18 2.12 0.65 -8.67
CA GLN A 18 1.77 0.64 -10.10
C GLN A 18 2.55 1.70 -10.88
N VAL A 19 2.59 2.94 -10.37
CA VAL A 19 3.36 4.03 -11.01
C VAL A 19 4.86 3.71 -11.05
N LEU A 20 5.41 3.15 -9.98
CA LEU A 20 6.81 2.72 -9.92
C LEU A 20 7.10 1.59 -10.91
N SER A 21 6.17 0.64 -11.07
CA SER A 21 6.31 -0.46 -12.03
C SER A 21 6.28 0.06 -13.48
N LEU A 22 5.34 0.93 -13.81
CA LEU A 22 5.30 1.62 -15.10
C LEU A 22 6.56 2.45 -15.32
N TRP A 23 7.06 3.11 -14.28
CA TRP A 23 8.31 3.84 -14.37
C TRP A 23 9.44 2.88 -14.71
N LEU A 24 9.59 1.75 -14.02
CA LEU A 24 10.61 0.75 -14.29
C LEU A 24 10.60 0.27 -15.76
N GLU A 25 9.40 0.02 -16.31
CA GLU A 25 9.20 -0.48 -17.68
C GLU A 25 9.30 0.61 -18.77
N ALA A 26 9.19 1.89 -18.40
CA ALA A 26 9.16 2.96 -19.38
C ALA A 26 10.45 3.03 -20.22
N PRO A 27 10.35 3.25 -21.55
CA PRO A 27 11.49 3.27 -22.49
C PRO A 27 12.27 4.60 -22.43
N ILE A 28 12.61 5.02 -21.22
CA ILE A 28 13.43 6.19 -20.92
C ILE A 28 14.84 5.73 -20.56
N LYS A 29 15.83 6.54 -20.93
CA LYS A 29 17.23 6.29 -20.59
C LYS A 29 17.41 6.48 -19.08
N LYS A 30 17.37 5.37 -18.35
CA LYS A 30 17.67 5.29 -16.93
C LYS A 30 19.07 4.73 -16.74
N ASP A 31 19.75 5.13 -15.68
CA ASP A 31 20.92 4.38 -15.24
C ASP A 31 20.47 3.11 -14.49
N SER A 32 21.34 2.12 -14.43
CA SER A 32 21.10 0.84 -13.73
C SER A 32 20.82 1.01 -12.24
N GLY A 33 21.24 2.14 -11.64
CA GLY A 33 21.02 2.42 -10.23
C GLY A 33 19.58 2.83 -9.95
N THR A 34 18.99 3.62 -10.84
CA THR A 34 17.60 4.08 -10.79
C THR A 34 16.64 2.89 -10.83
N ASP A 35 16.89 1.93 -11.72
CA ASP A 35 16.08 0.70 -11.83
C ASP A 35 16.14 -0.13 -10.55
N HIS A 36 17.34 -0.27 -9.97
CA HIS A 36 17.53 -0.97 -8.69
C HIS A 36 16.79 -0.28 -7.55
N LEU A 37 16.84 1.05 -7.47
CA LEU A 37 16.16 1.81 -6.43
C LEU A 37 14.63 1.70 -6.56
N ILE A 38 14.11 1.79 -7.78
CA ILE A 38 12.67 1.62 -8.04
C ILE A 38 12.23 0.21 -7.62
N GLY A 39 12.96 -0.83 -8.04
CA GLY A 39 12.66 -2.21 -7.64
C GLY A 39 12.75 -2.43 -6.13
N ALA A 40 13.73 -1.82 -5.46
CA ALA A 40 13.85 -1.87 -4.01
C ALA A 40 12.66 -1.22 -3.31
N VAL A 41 12.19 -0.06 -3.77
CA VAL A 41 11.00 0.60 -3.20
C VAL A 41 9.74 -0.24 -3.43
N ILE A 42 9.55 -0.82 -4.62
CA ILE A 42 8.42 -1.72 -4.88
C ILE A 42 8.43 -2.89 -3.89
N THR A 43 9.60 -3.50 -3.68
CA THR A 43 9.79 -4.62 -2.74
C THR A 43 9.52 -4.21 -1.29
N LEU A 44 9.94 -3.02 -0.87
CA LEU A 44 9.67 -2.51 0.48
C LEU A 44 8.17 -2.26 0.74
N LEU A 45 7.41 -1.97 -0.31
CA LEU A 45 5.97 -1.74 -0.22
C LEU A 45 5.14 -3.02 -0.38
N ASP A 46 5.77 -4.14 -0.77
CA ASP A 46 5.10 -5.42 -1.01
C ASP A 46 4.43 -5.94 0.27
N GLY A 47 3.19 -6.41 0.15
CA GLY A 47 2.39 -6.91 1.28
C GLY A 47 1.82 -5.85 2.25
N ILE A 48 2.25 -4.59 2.15
CA ILE A 48 1.74 -3.52 3.03
C ILE A 48 0.25 -3.23 2.79
N PRO A 49 -0.24 -3.10 1.54
CA PRO A 49 -1.67 -2.88 1.32
C PRO A 49 -2.56 -4.00 1.87
N GLU A 50 -2.14 -5.26 1.73
CA GLU A 50 -2.86 -6.43 2.23
C GLU A 50 -2.92 -6.43 3.76
N LEU A 51 -1.80 -6.08 4.41
CA LEU A 51 -1.75 -5.90 5.87
C LEU A 51 -2.73 -4.80 6.33
N MET A 52 -2.78 -3.66 5.62
CA MET A 52 -3.67 -2.55 5.97
C MET A 52 -5.14 -2.95 5.80
N ASP A 53 -5.49 -3.63 4.71
CA ASP A 53 -6.84 -4.15 4.47
C ASP A 53 -7.25 -5.17 5.56
N SER A 54 -6.31 -6.04 5.99
CA SER A 54 -6.55 -7.02 7.07
C SER A 54 -6.79 -6.36 8.43
N VAL A 55 -5.99 -5.35 8.78
CA VAL A 55 -6.13 -4.64 10.06
C VAL A 55 -7.46 -3.89 10.13
N GLU A 56 -7.93 -3.32 9.02
CA GLU A 56 -9.24 -2.69 8.98
C GLU A 56 -10.38 -3.68 9.21
N GLY A 57 -10.28 -4.89 8.63
CA GLY A 57 -11.23 -5.99 8.92
C GLY A 57 -11.24 -6.39 10.40
N GLU A 58 -10.07 -6.58 11.00
CA GLU A 58 -9.95 -6.93 12.43
C GLU A 58 -10.53 -5.83 13.34
N LEU A 59 -10.32 -4.56 13.00
CA LEU A 59 -10.88 -3.44 13.76
C LEU A 59 -12.42 -3.42 13.70
N VAL A 60 -13.00 -3.70 12.53
CA VAL A 60 -14.47 -3.80 12.37
C VAL A 60 -15.03 -4.98 13.16
N ASP A 61 -14.37 -6.14 13.12
CA ASP A 61 -14.80 -7.34 13.86
C ASP A 61 -14.77 -7.14 15.38
N MET A 62 -13.75 -6.44 15.89
CA MET A 62 -13.67 -6.07 17.31
C MET A 62 -14.80 -5.12 17.72
N ASP A 63 -15.14 -4.12 16.91
CA ASP A 63 -16.21 -3.15 17.19
C ASP A 63 -17.58 -3.85 17.30
N LEU A 64 -17.89 -4.75 16.36
CA LEU A 64 -19.11 -5.57 16.39
C LEU A 64 -19.20 -6.49 17.62
N SER A 65 -18.06 -6.99 18.09
CA SER A 65 -18.00 -7.85 19.28
C SER A 65 -18.28 -7.10 20.59
N LEU A 66 -18.07 -5.78 20.62
CA LEU A 66 -18.36 -4.92 21.75
C LEU A 66 -19.83 -4.49 21.79
N ASP A 67 -20.43 -4.23 20.62
CA ASP A 67 -21.85 -3.86 20.49
C ASP A 67 -22.81 -5.03 20.81
N GLY A 68 -22.38 -6.28 20.63
CA GLY A 68 -23.15 -7.48 20.99
C GLY A 68 -23.18 -7.81 22.50
N LYS A 69 -22.51 -7.02 23.35
CA LYS A 69 -22.44 -7.24 24.81
C LYS A 69 -23.22 -6.22 25.64
N ALA A 70 -24.03 -5.36 25.02
CA ALA A 70 -24.89 -4.37 25.71
C ALA A 70 -26.30 -4.91 26.01
#